data_AF-A0A927AUY2-F1
#
_entry.id   AF-A0A927AUY2-F1
#
_cell.length_a   1.000
_cell.length_b   1.000
_cell.length_c   1.000
_cell.angle_alpha   90.00
_cell.angle_beta   90.00
_cell.angle_gamma   90.00
#
_symmetry.space_group_name_H-M   'P 1'
#
loop_
_entity.id
_entity.type
_entity.pdbx_description
1 polymer ?
#
loop_
_entity_poly.entity_id
_entity_poly.type
_entity_poly.pdbx_seq_one_letter_code
_entity_poly.pdbx_strand_id
1 'polypeptide(L)'
;MTKSTKLLLFFLGLAGISWAVYECKYYVSYYADLSERPWAYSRDENAKLLVGTWQGEFHDPDNVLKTIRLTIVKPMTDEERAQKASRRTRKRSGLGSRADKQHFDGTANVTSKFGNEVYDLSGHVETRDGHRLDVIHFQGSDETGPLRNNFNVALALEGGQWQNDDLTLTLAFTFTTNTGSGYSSSADPRYDKKITVHLTRIKS
;
A
#
# COMPACT_ATOMS: atom_id res chain seq x y z
N MET A 1 38.74 43.52 2.13
CA MET A 1 38.22 42.13 2.21
C MET A 1 39.39 41.17 2.33
N THR A 2 39.51 40.45 3.45
CA THR A 2 40.58 39.45 3.62
C THR A 2 40.23 38.18 2.83
N LYS A 3 41.24 37.36 2.50
CA LYS A 3 41.03 36.07 1.80
C LYS A 3 40.02 35.18 2.55
N SER A 4 39.98 35.29 3.88
CA SER A 4 39.03 34.61 4.76
C SER A 4 37.56 35.05 4.50
N THR A 5 37.30 36.35 4.36
CA THR A 5 35.93 36.85 4.08
C THR A 5 35.42 36.40 2.71
N LYS A 6 36.28 36.33 1.69
CA LYS A 6 35.90 35.85 0.35
C LYS A 6 35.59 34.35 0.35
N LEU A 7 36.37 33.56 1.10
CA LEU A 7 36.15 32.13 1.25
C LEU A 7 34.83 31.83 1.97
N LEU A 8 34.53 32.57 3.04
CA LEU A 8 33.27 32.46 3.78
C LEU A 8 32.05 32.76 2.89
N LEU A 9 32.08 33.86 2.13
CA LEU A 9 31.00 34.21 1.20
C LEU A 9 30.82 33.17 0.10
N PHE A 10 31.92 32.59 -0.39
CA PHE A 10 31.85 31.50 -1.37
C PHE A 10 31.15 30.26 -0.80
N PHE A 11 31.49 29.83 0.42
CA PHE A 11 30.81 28.70 1.08
C PHE A 11 29.35 29.00 1.41
N LEU A 12 29.01 30.22 1.82
CA LEU A 12 27.63 30.64 2.02
C LEU A 12 26.83 30.62 0.71
N GLY A 13 27.42 31.07 -0.39
CA GLY A 13 26.82 30.98 -1.73
C GLY A 13 26.57 29.53 -2.15
N LEU A 14 27.54 28.64 -1.94
CA LEU A 14 27.38 27.21 -2.22
C LEU A 14 26.30 26.56 -1.35
N ALA A 15 26.23 26.92 -0.07
CA ALA A 15 25.19 26.45 0.84
C ALA A 15 23.80 26.89 0.37
N GLY A 16 23.64 28.16 -0.04
CA GLY A 16 22.39 28.68 -0.59
C GLY A 16 21.95 27.97 -1.87
N ILE A 17 22.89 27.71 -2.80
CA ILE A 17 22.60 26.96 -4.03
C ILE A 17 22.22 25.50 -3.69
N SER A 18 22.94 24.87 -2.77
CA SER A 18 22.64 23.50 -2.34
C SER A 18 21.25 23.40 -1.72
N TRP A 19 20.86 24.37 -0.89
CA TRP A 19 19.54 24.48 -0.30
C TRP A 19 18.45 24.67 -1.37
N ALA A 20 18.64 25.59 -2.31
CA ALA A 20 17.68 25.85 -3.38
C ALA A 20 17.44 24.61 -4.27
N VAL A 21 18.51 23.85 -4.58
CA VAL A 21 18.40 22.60 -5.33
C VAL A 21 17.64 21.53 -4.53
N TYR A 22 17.89 21.43 -3.23
CA TYR A 22 17.17 20.52 -2.34
C TYR A 22 15.67 20.83 -2.32
N GLU A 23 15.29 22.08 -2.06
CA GLU A 23 13.90 22.53 -1.98
C GLU A 23 13.17 22.29 -3.31
N CYS A 24 13.80 22.65 -4.43
CA CYS A 24 13.22 22.43 -5.75
C CYS A 24 12.95 20.94 -6.00
N LYS A 25 13.90 20.05 -5.68
CA LYS A 25 13.71 18.60 -5.83
C LYS A 25 12.60 18.07 -4.93
N TYR A 26 12.54 18.53 -3.69
CA TYR A 26 11.55 18.10 -2.72
C TYR A 26 10.14 18.47 -3.19
N TYR A 27 9.89 19.75 -3.46
CA TYR A 27 8.56 20.23 -3.84
C TYR A 27 8.12 19.77 -5.22
N VAL A 28 9.03 19.64 -6.19
CA VAL A 28 8.68 19.05 -7.50
C VAL A 28 8.21 17.61 -7.33
N SER A 29 8.91 16.80 -6.51
CA SER A 29 8.49 15.42 -6.24
C SER A 29 7.13 15.38 -5.51
N TYR A 30 6.92 16.27 -4.54
CA TYR A 30 5.66 16.35 -3.79
C TYR A 30 4.47 16.76 -4.68
N TYR A 31 4.64 17.76 -5.54
CA TYR A 31 3.60 18.19 -6.46
C TYR A 31 3.30 17.16 -7.55
N ALA A 32 4.32 16.40 -7.98
CA ALA A 32 4.09 15.24 -8.85
C ALA A 32 3.24 14.18 -8.14
N ASP A 33 3.58 13.80 -6.90
CA ASP A 33 2.80 12.84 -6.11
C ASP A 33 1.33 13.30 -5.94
N LEU A 34 1.08 14.58 -5.64
CA LEU A 34 -0.28 15.12 -5.51
C LEU A 34 -1.12 14.99 -6.79
N SER A 35 -0.51 15.18 -7.96
CA SER A 35 -1.22 15.09 -9.24
C SER A 35 -1.36 13.67 -9.76
N GLU A 36 -0.40 12.81 -9.45
CA GLU A 36 -0.27 11.48 -10.03
C GLU A 36 -0.86 10.39 -9.14
N ARG A 37 -0.98 10.68 -7.84
CA ARG A 37 -1.42 9.74 -6.80
C ARG A 37 -2.46 10.40 -5.89
N PRO A 38 -3.59 10.91 -6.44
CA PRO A 38 -4.63 11.56 -5.65
C PRO A 38 -5.27 10.62 -4.62
N TRP A 39 -5.13 9.29 -4.81
CA TRP A 39 -5.55 8.27 -3.87
C TRP A 39 -4.66 8.19 -2.60
N ALA A 40 -3.42 8.68 -2.66
CA ALA A 40 -2.44 8.60 -1.56
C ALA A 40 -2.07 9.94 -0.94
N TYR A 41 -2.20 11.04 -1.70
CA TYR A 41 -1.76 12.37 -1.27
C TYR A 41 -2.83 13.41 -1.58
N SER A 42 -3.03 14.32 -0.63
CA SER A 42 -3.83 15.53 -0.80
C SER A 42 -3.21 16.68 0.00
N ARG A 43 -3.54 17.92 -0.39
CA ARG A 43 -3.25 19.12 0.40
C ARG A 43 -4.33 19.42 1.43
N ASP A 44 -5.53 18.90 1.22
CA ASP A 44 -6.62 19.01 2.18
C ASP A 44 -6.43 17.96 3.28
N GLU A 45 -6.29 18.43 4.52
CA GLU A 45 -6.11 17.58 5.71
C GLU A 45 -7.33 16.67 5.95
N ASN A 46 -8.51 17.06 5.44
CA ASN A 46 -9.75 16.29 5.57
C ASN A 46 -10.03 15.37 4.38
N ALA A 47 -9.15 15.35 3.38
CA ALA A 47 -9.33 14.50 2.21
C ALA A 47 -9.37 13.03 2.60
N LYS A 48 -10.37 12.32 2.07
CA LYS A 48 -10.49 10.88 2.23
C LYS A 48 -9.61 10.20 1.20
N LEU A 49 -8.59 9.48 1.65
CA LEU A 49 -7.57 8.86 0.81
C LEU A 49 -7.61 7.33 0.97
N LEU A 50 -7.27 6.57 -0.06
CA LEU A 50 -7.18 5.10 0.05
C LEU A 50 -6.20 4.65 1.15
N VAL A 51 -5.11 5.40 1.31
CA VAL A 51 -4.12 5.19 2.37
C VAL A 51 -4.79 5.25 3.75
N GLY A 52 -4.43 4.31 4.62
CA GLY A 52 -4.97 4.21 5.97
C GLY A 52 -5.37 2.78 6.32
N THR A 53 -6.06 2.64 7.44
CA THR A 53 -6.51 1.34 7.95
C THR A 53 -8.02 1.17 7.77
N TRP A 54 -8.39 -0.01 7.28
CA TRP A 54 -9.72 -0.45 6.92
C TRP A 54 -10.06 -1.73 7.68
N GLN A 55 -11.32 -1.89 8.07
CA GLN A 55 -11.78 -3.07 8.82
C GLN A 55 -13.17 -3.50 8.40
N GLY A 56 -13.37 -4.81 8.36
CA GLY A 56 -14.69 -5.40 8.19
C GLY A 56 -14.68 -6.88 8.54
N GLU A 57 -15.82 -7.52 8.30
CA GLU A 57 -16.05 -8.92 8.61
C GLU A 57 -16.57 -9.65 7.39
N PHE A 58 -16.23 -10.93 7.29
CA PHE A 58 -16.72 -11.80 6.23
C PHE A 58 -16.80 -13.24 6.71
N HIS A 59 -17.62 -14.04 6.04
CA HIS A 59 -17.63 -15.49 6.22
C HIS A 59 -16.82 -16.12 5.10
N ASP A 60 -15.88 -17.00 5.44
CA ASP A 60 -15.09 -17.74 4.44
C ASP A 60 -15.96 -18.81 3.72
N PRO A 61 -15.38 -19.58 2.77
CA PRO A 61 -16.10 -20.66 2.11
C PRO A 61 -16.63 -21.78 3.02
N ASP A 62 -16.02 -21.96 4.20
CA ASP A 62 -16.49 -22.88 5.26
C ASP A 62 -17.48 -22.21 6.24
N ASN A 63 -17.95 -21.00 5.90
CA ASN A 63 -18.88 -20.20 6.68
C ASN A 63 -18.32 -19.76 8.05
N VAL A 64 -16.99 -19.75 8.20
CA VAL A 64 -16.31 -19.29 9.41
C VAL A 64 -16.23 -17.77 9.37
N LEU A 65 -16.77 -17.12 10.41
CA LEU A 65 -16.65 -15.68 10.58
C LEU A 65 -15.18 -15.30 10.78
N LYS A 66 -14.71 -14.34 10.00
CA LYS A 66 -13.37 -13.74 10.07
C LYS A 66 -13.49 -12.22 10.08
N THR A 67 -12.59 -11.58 10.82
CA THR A 67 -12.41 -10.13 10.80
C THR A 67 -11.13 -9.83 10.03
N ILE A 68 -11.19 -8.91 9.06
CA ILE A 68 -10.02 -8.43 8.31
C ILE A 68 -9.72 -6.99 8.71
N ARG A 69 -8.44 -6.72 9.00
CA ARG A 69 -7.89 -5.39 9.20
C ARG A 69 -6.79 -5.16 8.18
N LEU A 70 -7.04 -4.26 7.24
CA LEU A 70 -6.20 -3.98 6.09
C LEU A 70 -5.58 -2.58 6.25
N THR A 71 -4.27 -2.43 6.07
CA THR A 71 -3.57 -1.15 6.16
C THR A 71 -2.84 -0.89 4.85
N ILE A 72 -3.21 0.17 4.15
CA ILE A 72 -2.53 0.63 2.93
C ILE A 72 -1.59 1.76 3.31
N VAL A 73 -0.32 1.65 2.91
CA VAL A 73 0.73 2.62 3.26
C VAL A 73 0.97 3.62 2.14
N LYS A 74 1.57 4.76 2.50
CA LYS A 74 1.98 5.76 1.51
C LYS A 74 3.11 5.20 0.63
N PRO A 75 3.09 5.43 -0.70
CA PRO A 75 4.18 5.02 -1.59
C PRO A 75 5.55 5.61 -1.26
N MET A 76 5.56 6.79 -0.65
CA MET A 76 6.76 7.51 -0.22
C MET A 76 6.43 8.38 0.99
N THR A 77 7.20 8.22 2.06
CA THR A 77 7.11 9.08 3.26
C THR A 77 7.84 10.40 3.08
N ASP A 78 7.57 11.37 3.95
CA ASP A 78 8.24 12.68 3.88
C ASP A 78 9.73 12.58 4.20
N GLU A 79 10.12 11.65 5.09
CA GLU A 79 11.51 11.35 5.41
C GLU A 79 12.25 10.72 4.22
N GLU A 80 11.62 9.77 3.54
CA GLU A 80 12.16 9.17 2.31
C GLU A 80 12.31 10.23 1.21
N ARG A 81 11.34 11.14 1.10
CA ARG A 81 11.40 12.26 0.14
C ARG A 81 12.55 13.21 0.47
N ALA A 82 12.74 13.57 1.74
CA ALA A 82 13.86 14.40 2.18
C ALA A 82 15.21 13.71 1.91
N GLN A 83 15.30 12.40 2.17
CA GLN A 83 16.50 11.62 1.86
C GLN A 83 16.76 11.55 0.34
N LYS A 84 15.72 11.41 -0.48
CA LYS A 84 15.83 11.43 -1.94
C LYS A 84 16.26 12.80 -2.47
N ALA A 85 15.74 13.88 -1.90
CA ALA A 85 16.07 15.26 -2.29
C ALA A 85 17.51 15.65 -1.93
N SER A 86 18.03 15.18 -0.79
CA SER A 86 19.39 15.47 -0.30
C SER A 86 20.49 14.69 -1.04
N ARG A 87 20.17 13.55 -1.66
CA ARG A 87 21.14 12.74 -2.40
C ARG A 87 21.50 13.39 -3.75
N ARG A 88 22.80 13.55 -4.01
CA ARG A 88 23.33 13.88 -5.35
C ARG A 88 22.92 12.74 -6.28
N THR A 89 22.29 13.08 -7.41
CA THR A 89 21.62 12.16 -8.34
C THR A 89 22.61 11.14 -8.93
N ARG A 90 22.99 10.11 -8.17
CA ARG A 90 23.54 8.90 -8.74
C ARG A 90 22.35 8.13 -9.28
N LYS A 91 22.34 7.86 -10.59
CA LYS A 91 21.49 6.84 -11.21
C LYS A 91 21.80 5.51 -10.51
N ARG A 92 21.16 5.26 -9.36
CA ARG A 92 21.15 3.95 -8.71
C ARG A 92 19.90 3.26 -9.23
N SER A 93 20.11 2.26 -10.06
CA SER A 93 19.12 1.30 -10.57
C SER A 93 18.65 0.31 -9.49
N GLY A 94 18.54 0.76 -8.23
CA GLY A 94 18.15 -0.08 -7.09
C GLY A 94 16.96 0.56 -6.41
N LEU A 95 15.79 -0.07 -6.58
CA LEU A 95 14.44 0.48 -6.36
C LEU A 95 14.24 1.78 -7.14
N GLY A 96 13.99 1.64 -8.44
CA GLY A 96 13.62 2.76 -9.30
C GLY A 96 12.47 3.55 -8.67
N SER A 97 12.38 4.84 -9.03
CA SER A 97 11.09 5.52 -9.09
C SER A 97 10.07 4.50 -9.56
N ARG A 98 9.18 4.00 -8.68
CA ARG A 98 8.14 3.06 -9.12
C ARG A 98 7.43 3.77 -10.26
N ALA A 99 7.71 3.32 -11.49
CA ALA A 99 7.22 3.98 -12.70
C ALA A 99 5.69 3.92 -12.70
N ASP A 100 5.18 2.90 -12.01
CA ASP A 100 3.80 2.73 -11.65
C ASP A 100 3.41 3.70 -10.52
N LYS A 101 2.56 4.67 -10.90
CA LYS A 101 1.99 5.67 -9.99
C LYS A 101 0.74 5.16 -9.30
N GLN A 102 0.17 4.07 -9.78
CA GLN A 102 -1.06 3.47 -9.28
C GLN A 102 -0.81 2.35 -8.28
N HIS A 103 0.41 1.84 -8.21
CA HIS A 103 0.79 0.79 -7.27
C HIS A 103 0.73 1.23 -5.80
N PHE A 104 0.22 0.35 -4.94
CA PHE A 104 0.25 0.47 -3.49
C PHE A 104 0.66 -0.83 -2.80
N ASP A 105 1.22 -0.68 -1.61
CA ASP A 105 1.51 -1.78 -0.70
C ASP A 105 0.73 -1.62 0.60
N GLY A 106 0.71 -2.68 1.39
CA GLY A 106 0.12 -2.67 2.70
C GLY A 106 0.33 -3.96 3.46
N THR A 107 -0.39 -4.09 4.57
CA THR A 107 -0.50 -5.33 5.32
C THR A 107 -1.96 -5.62 5.63
N ALA A 108 -2.31 -6.90 5.76
CA ALA A 108 -3.62 -7.30 6.24
C ALA A 108 -3.47 -8.32 7.37
N ASN A 109 -4.29 -8.18 8.41
CA ASN A 109 -4.42 -9.15 9.49
C ASN A 109 -5.84 -9.71 9.45
N VAL A 110 -5.96 -11.01 9.30
CA VAL A 110 -7.23 -11.73 9.31
C VAL A 110 -7.29 -12.58 10.58
N THR A 111 -8.27 -12.30 11.42
CA THR A 111 -8.49 -13.02 12.69
C THR A 111 -9.73 -13.90 12.57
N SER A 112 -9.63 -15.13 13.07
CA SER A 112 -10.73 -16.08 13.15
C SER A 112 -10.66 -16.89 14.45
N LYS A 113 -11.66 -17.75 14.68
CA LYS A 113 -11.61 -18.74 15.79
C LYS A 113 -10.44 -19.72 15.69
N PHE A 114 -9.83 -19.87 14.51
CA PHE A 114 -8.72 -20.79 14.28
C PHE A 114 -7.34 -20.16 14.44
N GLY A 115 -7.27 -18.83 14.58
CA GLY A 115 -6.02 -18.09 14.72
C GLY A 115 -5.98 -16.81 13.90
N ASN A 116 -4.77 -16.27 13.77
CA ASN A 116 -4.48 -15.04 13.04
C ASN A 116 -3.64 -15.36 11.81
N GLU A 117 -3.96 -14.72 10.70
CA GLU A 117 -3.25 -14.78 9.42
C GLU A 117 -2.74 -13.36 9.12
N VAL A 118 -1.43 -13.18 8.96
CA VAL A 118 -0.84 -11.89 8.56
C VAL A 118 -0.37 -11.99 7.11
N TYR A 119 -0.70 -10.97 6.34
CA TYR A 119 -0.40 -10.85 4.93
C TYR A 119 0.32 -9.56 4.63
N ASP A 120 1.32 -9.63 3.76
CA ASP A 120 1.74 -8.49 2.95
C ASP A 120 0.80 -8.40 1.74
N LEU A 121 0.35 -7.19 1.41
CA LEU A 121 -0.51 -6.97 0.25
C LEU A 121 0.11 -5.97 -0.71
N SER A 122 -0.16 -6.20 -2.00
CA SER A 122 0.21 -5.29 -3.07
C SER A 122 -0.91 -5.24 -4.10
N GLY A 123 -1.16 -4.06 -4.65
CA GLY A 123 -2.23 -3.85 -5.62
C GLY A 123 -2.02 -2.60 -6.45
N HIS A 124 -2.95 -2.34 -7.35
CA HIS A 124 -2.95 -1.17 -8.21
C HIS A 124 -4.31 -0.49 -8.19
N VAL A 125 -4.28 0.82 -8.31
CA VAL A 125 -5.45 1.60 -8.67
C VAL A 125 -5.66 1.52 -10.18
N GLU A 126 -6.84 1.14 -10.62
CA GLU A 126 -7.16 1.04 -12.05
C GLU A 126 -7.35 2.43 -12.68
N THR A 127 -8.05 3.32 -11.97
CA THR A 127 -8.48 4.61 -12.50
C THR A 127 -7.60 5.77 -12.04
N ARG A 128 -7.48 6.80 -12.90
CA ARG A 128 -6.67 7.99 -12.58
C ARG A 128 -7.22 8.79 -11.39
N ASP A 129 -8.53 8.75 -11.16
CA ASP A 129 -9.20 9.39 -10.04
C ASP A 129 -8.92 8.70 -8.69
N GLY A 130 -8.42 7.47 -8.71
CA GLY A 130 -8.07 6.77 -7.49
C GLY A 130 -9.06 5.69 -7.06
N HIS A 131 -10.32 5.74 -7.49
CA HIS A 131 -11.42 5.10 -6.75
C HIS A 131 -11.65 3.62 -7.03
N ARG A 132 -11.22 3.13 -8.20
CA ARG A 132 -11.38 1.74 -8.59
C ARG A 132 -10.04 1.01 -8.47
N LEU A 133 -10.09 -0.19 -7.89
CA LEU A 133 -8.94 -1.02 -7.60
C LEU A 133 -8.90 -2.19 -8.59
N ASP A 134 -7.70 -2.46 -9.07
CA ASP A 134 -7.37 -3.69 -9.78
C ASP A 134 -7.17 -4.83 -8.74
N VAL A 135 -6.65 -5.97 -9.20
CA VAL A 135 -6.34 -7.12 -8.35
C VAL A 135 -5.38 -6.73 -7.23
N ILE A 136 -5.73 -7.12 -6.00
CA ILE A 136 -4.88 -7.02 -4.82
C ILE A 136 -4.41 -8.42 -4.47
N HIS A 137 -3.11 -8.62 -4.39
CA HIS A 137 -2.50 -9.88 -4.01
C HIS A 137 -2.24 -9.90 -2.51
N PHE A 138 -2.60 -11.00 -1.85
CA PHE A 138 -2.29 -11.25 -0.44
C PHE A 138 -1.23 -12.36 -0.37
N GLN A 139 -0.08 -12.04 0.20
CA GLN A 139 1.04 -12.96 0.37
C GLN A 139 1.22 -13.18 1.87
N GLY A 140 1.17 -14.43 2.32
CA GLY A 140 1.35 -14.73 3.74
C GLY A 140 2.71 -14.24 4.22
N SER A 141 2.76 -13.56 5.36
CA SER A 141 4.02 -13.08 5.92
C SER A 141 4.88 -14.25 6.40
N ASP A 142 6.20 -14.08 6.32
CA ASP A 142 7.19 -15.08 6.74
C ASP A 142 7.05 -15.51 8.21
N GLU A 143 6.45 -14.65 9.05
CA GLU A 143 6.37 -14.84 10.50
C GLU A 143 5.21 -15.75 10.95
N THR A 144 4.07 -15.71 10.25
CA THR A 144 2.85 -16.42 10.69
C THR A 144 2.35 -17.47 9.71
N GLY A 145 2.72 -17.37 8.43
CA GLY A 145 2.28 -18.31 7.39
C GLY A 145 0.75 -18.41 7.24
N PRO A 146 0.26 -19.14 6.22
CA PRO A 146 -1.16 -19.43 6.08
C PRO A 146 -1.63 -20.44 7.15
N LEU A 147 -2.87 -20.30 7.62
CA LEU A 147 -3.46 -21.31 8.50
C LEU A 147 -3.68 -22.61 7.72
N ARG A 148 -3.31 -23.73 8.34
CA ARG A 148 -3.47 -25.07 7.74
C ARG A 148 -4.92 -25.55 7.87
N ASN A 149 -5.35 -26.35 6.90
CA ASN A 149 -6.71 -26.87 6.76
C ASN A 149 -7.76 -25.75 6.81
N ASN A 150 -7.49 -24.64 6.12
CA ASN A 150 -8.29 -23.43 6.18
C ASN A 150 -8.30 -22.74 4.81
N PHE A 151 -9.39 -22.02 4.51
CA PHE A 151 -9.44 -21.10 3.38
C PHE A 151 -8.77 -19.79 3.76
N ASN A 152 -7.59 -19.56 3.19
CA ASN A 152 -6.80 -18.35 3.38
C ASN A 152 -7.11 -17.35 2.26
N VAL A 153 -7.06 -16.05 2.57
CA VAL A 153 -7.27 -14.99 1.57
C VAL A 153 -6.10 -15.00 0.60
N ALA A 154 -6.38 -15.11 -0.70
CA ALA A 154 -5.34 -15.17 -1.72
C ALA A 154 -5.27 -13.87 -2.53
N LEU A 155 -6.43 -13.34 -2.90
CA LEU A 155 -6.55 -12.13 -3.70
C LEU A 155 -7.86 -11.40 -3.45
N ALA A 156 -7.88 -10.10 -3.68
CA ALA A 156 -9.10 -9.37 -4.01
C ALA A 156 -9.15 -9.19 -5.52
N LEU A 157 -10.26 -9.57 -6.13
CA LEU A 157 -10.47 -9.47 -7.57
C LEU A 157 -10.60 -8.02 -8.04
N GLU A 158 -10.42 -7.83 -9.35
CA GLU A 158 -10.67 -6.56 -10.03
C GLU A 158 -12.08 -6.02 -9.75
N GLY A 159 -12.22 -4.69 -9.79
CA GLY A 159 -13.49 -4.01 -9.56
C GLY A 159 -13.76 -3.69 -8.09
N GLY A 160 -12.76 -3.81 -7.22
CA GLY A 160 -12.81 -3.22 -5.89
C GLY A 160 -13.01 -1.70 -5.98
N GLN A 161 -13.74 -1.12 -5.05
CA GLN A 161 -14.05 0.31 -5.07
C GLN A 161 -13.92 0.90 -3.68
N TRP A 162 -13.37 2.10 -3.59
CA TRP A 162 -13.38 2.88 -2.36
C TRP A 162 -13.92 4.27 -2.60
N GLN A 163 -14.69 4.73 -1.62
CA GLN A 163 -15.22 6.08 -1.59
C GLN A 163 -15.33 6.50 -0.13
N ASN A 164 -14.75 7.65 0.21
CA ASN A 164 -14.74 8.19 1.56
C ASN A 164 -14.14 7.20 2.60
N ASP A 165 -14.98 6.72 3.49
CA ASP A 165 -14.65 5.81 4.59
C ASP A 165 -15.16 4.38 4.32
N ASP A 166 -15.59 4.09 3.09
CA ASP A 166 -16.05 2.77 2.65
C ASP A 166 -15.14 2.19 1.55
N LEU A 167 -14.81 0.91 1.68
CA LEU A 167 -14.01 0.14 0.74
C LEU A 167 -14.68 -1.22 0.52
N THR A 168 -15.04 -1.53 -0.72
CA THR A 168 -15.64 -2.80 -1.11
C THR A 168 -14.66 -3.61 -1.92
N LEU A 169 -14.43 -4.86 -1.52
CA LEU A 169 -13.53 -5.81 -2.18
C LEU A 169 -14.26 -7.13 -2.43
N THR A 170 -13.91 -7.85 -3.50
CA THR A 170 -14.37 -9.23 -3.70
C THR A 170 -13.20 -10.18 -3.49
N LEU A 171 -13.20 -10.88 -2.36
CA LEU A 171 -12.13 -11.78 -1.97
C LEU A 171 -12.28 -13.14 -2.65
N ALA A 172 -11.14 -13.70 -3.06
CA ALA A 172 -10.99 -15.09 -3.46
C ALA A 172 -9.97 -15.78 -2.55
N PHE A 173 -10.14 -17.09 -2.41
CA PHE A 173 -9.49 -17.88 -1.37
C PHE A 173 -8.69 -19.02 -1.96
N THR A 174 -7.67 -19.43 -1.23
CA THR A 174 -6.94 -20.68 -1.49
C THR A 174 -7.06 -21.55 -0.24
N PHE A 175 -7.50 -22.79 -0.41
CA PHE A 175 -7.47 -23.76 0.67
C PHE A 175 -6.04 -24.25 0.88
N THR A 176 -5.51 -24.09 2.09
CA THR A 176 -4.19 -24.61 2.44
C THR A 176 -4.37 -25.92 3.19
N THR A 177 -3.77 -26.99 2.69
CA THR A 177 -3.82 -28.32 3.32
C THR A 177 -2.92 -28.40 4.55
N ASN A 178 -2.97 -29.54 5.25
CA ASN A 178 -2.11 -29.81 6.40
C ASN A 178 -0.60 -29.81 6.08
N THR A 179 -0.22 -30.05 4.82
CA THR A 179 1.19 -29.99 4.38
C THR A 179 1.63 -28.57 4.03
N GLY A 180 0.70 -27.60 4.01
CA GLY A 180 0.96 -26.23 3.60
C GLY A 180 0.75 -25.97 2.10
N SER A 181 0.40 -26.99 1.30
CA SER A 181 0.13 -26.81 -0.13
C SER A 181 -1.25 -26.23 -0.38
N GLY A 182 -1.40 -25.42 -1.44
CA GLY A 182 -2.69 -25.05 -1.97
C GLY A 182 -3.42 -26.27 -2.56
N TYR A 183 -4.72 -26.40 -2.31
CA TYR A 183 -5.57 -27.42 -2.89
C TYR A 183 -6.82 -26.81 -3.50
N SER A 184 -7.31 -27.43 -4.57
CA SER A 184 -8.52 -27.04 -5.26
C SER A 184 -9.26 -28.28 -5.76
N SER A 185 -10.60 -28.20 -5.81
CA SER A 185 -11.48 -29.24 -6.33
C SER A 185 -12.63 -28.60 -7.09
N SER A 186 -12.73 -28.89 -8.39
CA SER A 186 -13.84 -28.40 -9.23
C SER A 186 -15.18 -29.06 -8.91
N ALA A 187 -15.18 -30.16 -8.15
CA ALA A 187 -16.41 -30.82 -7.71
C ALA A 187 -17.02 -30.19 -6.45
N ASP A 188 -16.27 -29.35 -5.73
CA ASP A 188 -16.71 -28.70 -4.51
C ASP A 188 -16.81 -27.18 -4.73
N PRO A 189 -18.03 -26.59 -4.71
CA PRO A 189 -18.23 -25.18 -5.02
C PRO A 189 -17.58 -24.22 -4.03
N ARG A 190 -17.11 -24.69 -2.86
CA ARG A 190 -16.38 -23.86 -1.90
C ARG A 190 -15.07 -23.32 -2.46
N TYR A 191 -14.40 -24.07 -3.34
CA TYR A 191 -13.10 -23.69 -3.90
C TYR A 191 -13.17 -22.55 -4.92
N ASP A 192 -14.35 -22.32 -5.51
CA ASP A 192 -14.59 -21.22 -6.46
C ASP A 192 -15.38 -20.06 -5.83
N LYS A 193 -15.72 -20.17 -4.54
CA LYS A 193 -16.55 -19.19 -3.85
C LYS A 193 -15.80 -17.87 -3.70
N LYS A 194 -16.45 -16.79 -4.14
CA LYS A 194 -16.00 -15.41 -4.00
C LYS A 194 -16.88 -14.70 -3.00
N ILE A 195 -16.30 -13.88 -2.14
CA ILE A 195 -17.01 -13.19 -1.07
C ILE A 195 -16.76 -11.70 -1.17
N THR A 196 -17.83 -10.93 -1.37
CA THR A 196 -17.76 -9.47 -1.30
C THR A 196 -17.74 -9.05 0.16
N VAL A 197 -16.73 -8.27 0.53
CA VAL A 197 -16.55 -7.69 1.86
C VAL A 197 -16.66 -6.18 1.77
N HIS A 198 -17.33 -5.60 2.75
CA HIS A 198 -17.40 -4.16 2.96
C HIS A 198 -16.52 -3.81 4.16
N LEU A 199 -15.56 -2.92 3.93
CA LEU A 199 -14.60 -2.44 4.90
C LEU A 199 -14.88 -0.98 5.19
N THR A 200 -14.82 -0.62 6.46
CA THR A 200 -14.96 0.75 6.95
C THR A 200 -13.61 1.25 7.44
N ARG A 201 -13.37 2.55 7.30
CA ARG A 201 -12.14 3.17 7.78
C ARG A 201 -12.10 3.19 9.31
N ILE A 202 -10.98 2.74 9.88
CA ILE A 202 -10.68 2.96 11.29
C ILE A 202 -10.20 4.40 11.46
N LYS A 203 -10.91 5.20 12.26
CA LYS A 203 -10.44 6.53 12.66
C LYS A 203 -9.30 6.34 13.68
N SER A 204 -8.10 6.78 13.31
CA SER A 204 -6.95 6.89 14.22
C SER A 204 -7.08 8.09 15.13
#